data_AF-A0A4Q0MP05-F1
#
_entry.id   AF-A0A4Q0MP05-F1
#
_cell.length_a   1.000
_cell.length_b   1.000
_cell.length_c   1.000
_cell.angle_alpha   90.00
_cell.angle_beta   90.00
_cell.angle_gamma   90.00
#
_symmetry.space_group_name_H-M   'P 1'
#
loop_
_entity.id
_entity.type
_entity.pdbx_description
1 polymer ?
#
loop_
_entity_poly.entity_id
_entity_poly.type
_entity_poly.pdbx_seq_one_letter_code
_entity_poly.pdbx_strand_id
1 'polypeptide(L)'
;MASERNRRPANAPTSPETLAEARRLYETDGLTLAGIGERVGLHGVTVCRLAKKHGWRRPAAAEKRRALVSAIRTKVDREIAEVERVLSADGAPGAAVERSARTLASLVKTLRELARIDEDDARKAAGRRGAESGEDEDDAVADLDALRDALARRLDRLREEHEA
;
A
#
# COMPACT_ATOMS: atom_id res chain seq x y z
N MET A 1 -27.73 -35.52 -2.92
CA MET A 1 -26.48 -34.72 -2.97
C MET A 1 -26.87 -33.25 -2.79
N ALA A 2 -26.93 -32.79 -1.54
CA ALA A 2 -27.43 -31.46 -1.19
C ALA A 2 -26.45 -30.37 -1.66
N SER A 3 -26.96 -29.37 -2.37
CA SER A 3 -26.19 -28.16 -2.71
C SER A 3 -26.00 -27.32 -1.46
N GLU A 4 -24.89 -27.54 -0.77
CA GLU A 4 -24.43 -26.78 0.38
C GLU A 4 -23.71 -25.50 -0.07
N ARG A 5 -24.32 -24.75 -0.99
CA ARG A 5 -23.79 -23.48 -1.48
C ARG A 5 -24.62 -22.34 -0.92
N ASN A 6 -23.94 -21.50 -0.14
CA ASN A 6 -24.30 -20.11 0.15
C ASN A 6 -25.18 -19.86 1.40
N ARG A 7 -24.72 -20.29 2.58
CA ARG A 7 -25.05 -19.55 3.82
C ARG A 7 -24.27 -18.23 3.82
N ARG A 8 -24.77 -17.20 3.12
CA ARG A 8 -24.42 -15.81 3.41
C ARG A 8 -25.03 -15.48 4.77
N PRO A 9 -24.25 -15.23 5.84
CA PRO A 9 -24.86 -14.81 7.10
C PRO A 9 -25.59 -13.49 6.87
N ALA A 10 -26.89 -13.52 7.17
CA ALA A 10 -27.75 -12.35 7.17
C ALA A 10 -27.12 -11.27 8.05
N ASN A 11 -26.84 -10.12 7.44
CA ASN A 11 -26.73 -8.78 8.01
C ASN A 11 -26.77 -8.72 9.56
N ALA A 12 -25.71 -9.18 10.23
CA ALA A 12 -25.57 -8.96 11.67
C ALA A 12 -25.40 -7.45 11.86
N PRO A 13 -26.11 -6.81 12.81
CA PRO A 13 -25.82 -5.43 13.17
C PRO A 13 -24.32 -5.37 13.48
N THR A 14 -23.60 -4.53 12.74
CA THR A 14 -22.13 -4.49 12.77
C THR A 14 -21.70 -4.33 14.22
N SER A 15 -21.16 -5.41 14.81
CA SER A 15 -20.76 -5.42 16.21
C SER A 15 -19.79 -4.25 16.43
N PRO A 16 -19.85 -3.54 17.58
CA PRO A 16 -18.90 -2.48 17.89
C PRO A 16 -17.44 -2.94 17.77
N GLU A 17 -17.16 -4.23 18.04
CA GLU A 17 -15.84 -4.82 17.86
C GLU A 17 -15.43 -4.90 16.39
N THR A 18 -16.35 -5.31 15.50
CA THR A 18 -16.13 -5.34 14.05
C THR A 18 -15.89 -3.93 13.49
N LEU A 19 -16.62 -2.93 14.00
CA LEU A 19 -16.42 -1.53 13.63
C LEU A 19 -15.05 -1.00 14.09
N ALA A 20 -14.64 -1.33 15.31
CA ALA A 20 -13.35 -0.93 15.85
C ALA A 20 -12.18 -1.53 15.04
N GLU A 21 -12.27 -2.82 14.69
CA GLU A 21 -11.25 -3.49 13.89
C GLU A 21 -11.23 -2.96 12.44
N ALA A 22 -12.39 -2.77 11.81
CA ALA A 22 -12.48 -2.18 10.48
C ALA A 22 -11.87 -0.77 10.44
N ARG A 23 -12.12 0.04 11.47
CA ARG A 23 -11.51 1.37 11.64
C ARG A 23 -9.99 1.28 11.76
N ARG A 24 -9.47 0.41 12.63
CA ARG A 24 -8.01 0.24 12.81
C ARG A 24 -7.33 -0.15 11.50
N LEU A 25 -7.91 -1.11 10.78
CA LEU A 25 -7.39 -1.56 9.49
C LEU A 25 -7.41 -0.42 8.45
N TYR A 26 -8.47 0.38 8.43
CA TYR A 26 -8.63 1.53 7.55
C TYR A 26 -7.61 2.64 7.84
N GLU A 27 -7.39 2.95 9.12
CA GLU A 27 -6.52 4.04 9.57
C GLU A 27 -5.04 3.63 9.63
N THR A 28 -4.70 2.33 9.65
CA THR A 28 -3.30 1.88 9.88
C THR A 28 -2.71 1.04 8.75
N ASP A 29 -3.40 -0.01 8.28
CA ASP A 29 -2.76 -1.04 7.45
C ASP A 29 -2.67 -0.67 5.96
N GLY A 30 -3.49 0.26 5.48
CA GLY A 30 -3.46 0.70 4.08
C GLY A 30 -3.92 -0.38 3.10
N LEU A 31 -4.57 -1.44 3.60
CA LEU A 31 -5.26 -2.46 2.81
C LEU A 31 -6.34 -1.85 1.92
N THR A 32 -6.65 -2.50 0.80
CA THR A 32 -7.78 -2.12 -0.04
C THR A 32 -9.10 -2.30 0.74
N LEU A 33 -10.14 -1.56 0.38
CA LEU A 33 -11.44 -1.67 1.05
C LEU A 33 -12.00 -3.10 0.99
N ALA A 34 -11.75 -3.80 -0.14
CA ALA A 34 -12.09 -5.21 -0.31
C ALA A 34 -11.32 -6.11 0.69
N GLY A 35 -10.00 -5.93 0.83
CA GLY A 35 -9.19 -6.69 1.77
C GLY A 35 -9.51 -6.40 3.24
N ILE A 36 -9.88 -5.15 3.57
CA ILE A 36 -10.39 -4.81 4.91
C ILE A 36 -11.70 -5.55 5.15
N GLY A 37 -12.62 -5.50 4.19
CA GLY A 37 -13.90 -6.17 4.25
C GLY A 37 -13.77 -7.67 4.47
N GLU A 38 -12.97 -8.35 3.65
CA GLU A 38 -12.70 -9.78 3.77
C GLU A 38 -12.19 -10.15 5.17
N ARG A 39 -11.29 -9.34 5.74
CA ARG A 39 -10.69 -9.59 7.05
C ARG A 39 -11.66 -9.44 8.22
N VAL A 40 -12.64 -8.55 8.11
CA VAL A 40 -13.64 -8.27 9.16
C VAL A 40 -15.00 -8.92 8.88
N GLY A 41 -15.12 -9.69 7.79
CA GLY A 41 -16.38 -10.31 7.37
C GLY A 41 -17.42 -9.33 6.82
N LEU A 42 -17.00 -8.16 6.31
CA LEU A 42 -17.85 -7.15 5.69
C LEU A 42 -17.60 -7.02 4.18
N HIS A 43 -18.58 -6.49 3.46
CA HIS A 43 -18.34 -6.08 2.07
C HIS A 43 -17.50 -4.79 2.05
N GLY A 44 -16.57 -4.63 1.10
CA GLY A 44 -15.74 -3.42 1.01
C GLY A 44 -16.55 -2.13 0.86
N VAL A 45 -17.70 -2.19 0.18
CA VAL A 45 -18.68 -1.08 0.10
C VAL A 45 -19.25 -0.69 1.47
N THR A 46 -19.47 -1.67 2.36
CA THR A 46 -19.92 -1.42 3.73
C THR A 46 -18.84 -0.69 4.52
N VAL A 47 -17.57 -1.09 4.37
CA VAL A 47 -16.42 -0.39 4.98
C VAL A 47 -16.34 1.06 4.49
N CYS A 48 -16.53 1.31 3.18
CA CYS A 48 -16.57 2.67 2.62
C CYS A 48 -17.68 3.53 3.25
N ARG A 49 -18.90 2.99 3.34
CA ARG A 49 -20.04 3.70 3.96
C ARG A 49 -19.80 4.00 5.44
N LEU A 50 -19.20 3.07 6.18
CA LEU A 50 -18.84 3.26 7.58
C LEU A 50 -17.76 4.32 7.74
N ALA A 51 -16.71 4.30 6.90
CA ALA A 51 -15.67 5.31 6.91
C ALA A 51 -16.24 6.71 6.66
N LYS A 52 -17.15 6.88 5.68
CA LYS A 52 -17.84 8.15 5.41
C LYS A 52 -18.73 8.58 6.58
N LYS A 53 -19.54 7.66 7.13
CA LYS A 53 -20.47 7.93 8.24
C LYS A 53 -19.74 8.34 9.52
N HIS A 54 -18.58 7.75 9.79
CA HIS A 54 -17.82 7.95 11.03
C HIS A 54 -16.57 8.83 10.86
N GLY A 55 -16.35 9.39 9.67
CA GLY A 55 -15.22 10.29 9.38
C GLY A 55 -13.84 9.64 9.53
N TRP A 56 -13.71 8.35 9.25
CA TRP A 56 -12.42 7.64 9.33
C TRP A 56 -11.44 8.22 8.31
N ARG A 57 -10.17 8.38 8.72
CA ARG A 57 -9.14 8.94 7.86
C ARG A 57 -8.14 7.88 7.45
N ARG A 58 -7.97 7.73 6.14
CA ARG A 58 -6.90 6.89 5.63
C ARG A 58 -5.60 7.70 5.68
N PRO A 59 -4.52 7.16 6.26
CA PRO A 59 -3.22 7.82 6.22
C PRO A 59 -2.80 7.96 4.76
N ALA A 60 -2.47 9.18 4.36
CA ALA A 60 -2.02 9.45 3.00
C ALA A 60 -0.77 8.60 2.72
N ALA A 61 -0.63 8.08 1.50
CA ALA A 61 0.55 7.29 1.11
C ALA A 61 1.87 8.05 1.41
N ALA A 62 1.85 9.37 1.24
CA ALA A 62 2.96 10.26 1.58
C ALA A 62 3.30 10.27 3.08
N GLU A 63 2.32 10.17 3.98
CA GLU A 63 2.54 10.14 5.43
C GLU A 63 3.21 8.83 5.86
N LYS A 64 2.73 7.69 5.33
CA LYS A 64 3.37 6.39 5.57
C LYS A 64 4.81 6.34 5.07
N ARG A 65 5.07 6.90 3.88
CA ARG A 65 6.43 6.99 3.34
C ARG A 65 7.31 7.89 4.18
N ARG A 66 6.83 9.05 4.65
CA ARG A 66 7.58 9.90 5.60
C ARG A 66 7.97 9.14 6.87
N ALA A 67 7.05 8.36 7.44
CA ALA A 67 7.33 7.53 8.60
C ALA A 67 8.42 6.46 8.31
N LEU A 68 8.32 5.78 7.16
CA LEU A 68 9.32 4.81 6.72
C LEU A 68 10.70 5.45 6.50
N VAL A 69 10.76 6.60 5.84
CA VAL A 69 12.00 7.37 5.63
C VAL A 69 12.62 7.76 6.98
N SER A 70 11.81 8.20 7.94
CA SER A 70 12.29 8.50 9.30
C SER A 70 12.90 7.27 9.96
N ALA A 71 12.24 6.12 9.89
CA ALA A 71 12.75 4.88 10.47
C ALA A 71 14.07 4.42 9.82
N ILE A 72 14.18 4.54 8.49
CA ILE A 72 15.41 4.22 7.77
C ILE A 72 16.55 5.16 8.18
N ARG A 73 16.28 6.47 8.32
CA ARG A 73 17.29 7.44 8.80
C ARG A 73 17.81 7.07 10.19
N THR A 74 16.93 6.79 11.15
CA THR A 74 17.34 6.34 12.48
C THR A 74 18.20 5.08 12.43
N LYS A 75 17.88 4.15 11.52
CA LYS A 75 18.71 2.96 11.33
C LYS A 75 20.08 3.28 10.72
N VAL A 76 20.15 4.18 9.73
CA VAL A 76 21.41 4.65 9.15
C VAL A 76 22.29 5.30 10.22
N ASP A 77 21.73 6.19 11.05
CA ASP A 77 22.47 6.86 12.12
C ASP A 77 23.07 5.85 13.11
N ARG A 78 22.31 4.80 13.45
CA ARG A 78 22.79 3.71 14.31
C ARG A 78 23.95 2.92 13.69
N GLU A 79 23.84 2.59 12.40
CA GLU A 79 24.90 1.87 11.68
C GLU A 79 26.18 2.71 11.55
N ILE A 80 26.04 4.03 11.33
CA ILE A 80 27.19 4.96 11.33
C ILE A 80 27.87 4.95 12.71
N ALA A 81 27.11 5.10 13.79
CA ALA A 81 27.64 5.07 15.15
C ALA A 81 28.29 3.72 15.52
N GLU A 82 27.89 2.62 14.88
CA GLU A 82 28.56 1.32 15.01
C GLU A 82 29.89 1.29 14.27
N VAL A 83 29.92 1.75 13.02
CA VAL A 83 31.17 1.86 12.24
C VAL A 83 32.17 2.76 12.95
N GLU A 84 31.74 3.93 13.45
CA GLU A 84 32.62 4.86 14.18
C GLU A 84 33.21 4.23 15.44
N ARG A 85 32.41 3.48 16.22
CA ARG A 85 32.91 2.75 17.39
C ARG A 85 33.92 1.68 17.02
N VAL A 86 33.65 0.93 15.96
CA VAL A 86 34.53 -0.14 15.47
C VAL A 86 35.84 0.44 14.94
N LEU A 87 35.80 1.56 14.21
CA LEU A 87 37.00 2.24 13.70
C LEU A 87 37.82 2.93 14.81
N SER A 88 37.16 3.38 15.88
CA SER A 88 37.84 4.01 17.03
C SER A 88 38.50 2.99 17.96
N ALA A 89 38.07 1.73 17.91
CA ALA A 89 38.74 0.64 18.61
C ALA A 89 39.90 0.12 17.76
N ASP A 90 41.14 0.42 18.17
CA ASP A 90 42.35 -0.08 17.52
C ASP A 90 42.26 -1.61 17.33
N GLY A 91 42.41 -2.07 16.08
CA GLY A 91 42.46 -3.50 15.73
C GLY A 91 41.14 -4.15 15.29
N ALA A 92 40.11 -3.37 14.95
CA ALA A 92 38.87 -3.95 14.44
C ALA A 92 39.06 -4.78 13.15
N PRO A 93 38.42 -5.96 13.04
CA PRO A 93 38.49 -6.77 11.83
C PRO A 93 37.77 -6.07 10.69
N GLY A 94 38.48 -5.80 9.59
CA GLY A 94 37.96 -5.08 8.41
C GLY A 94 36.68 -5.66 7.81
N ALA A 95 36.43 -6.96 8.01
CA ALA A 95 35.19 -7.62 7.59
C ALA A 95 33.93 -7.09 8.29
N ALA A 96 34.03 -6.59 9.53
CA ALA A 96 32.90 -5.97 10.23
C ALA A 96 32.56 -4.61 9.61
N VAL A 97 33.58 -3.78 9.38
CA VAL A 97 33.45 -2.47 8.73
C VAL A 97 32.89 -2.62 7.31
N GLU A 98 33.38 -3.59 6.54
CA GLU A 98 32.90 -3.87 5.19
C GLU A 98 31.42 -4.27 5.17
N ARG A 99 30.98 -5.10 6.14
CA ARG A 99 29.57 -5.50 6.27
C ARG A 99 28.69 -4.30 6.57
N SER A 100 29.07 -3.45 7.52
CA SER A 100 28.32 -2.24 7.87
C SER A 100 28.29 -1.24 6.72
N ALA A 101 29.39 -1.07 5.98
CA ALA A 101 29.43 -0.24 4.77
C ALA A 101 28.45 -0.76 3.69
N ARG A 102 28.36 -2.08 3.51
CA ARG A 102 27.38 -2.69 2.58
C ARG A 102 25.94 -2.47 3.03
N THR A 103 25.65 -2.58 4.33
CA THR A 103 24.33 -2.27 4.90
C THR A 103 23.97 -0.80 4.66
N LEU A 104 24.89 0.13 4.93
CA LEU A 104 24.72 1.57 4.68
C LEU A 104 24.45 1.85 3.20
N ALA A 105 25.20 1.25 2.29
CA ALA A 105 25.00 1.42 0.85
C ALA A 105 23.58 0.99 0.42
N SER A 106 23.09 -0.15 0.93
CA SER A 106 21.74 -0.62 0.68
C SER A 106 20.67 0.34 1.23
N LEU A 107 20.83 0.82 2.48
CA LEU A 107 19.88 1.77 3.08
C LEU A 107 19.84 3.11 2.33
N VAL A 108 20.99 3.64 1.95
CA VAL A 108 21.10 4.88 1.14
C VAL A 108 20.45 4.70 -0.23
N LYS A 109 20.63 3.53 -0.85
CA LYS A 109 19.94 3.21 -2.11
C LYS A 109 18.42 3.23 -1.94
N THR A 110 17.90 2.59 -0.90
CA THR A 110 16.45 2.62 -0.59
C THR A 110 15.96 4.04 -0.33
N LEU A 111 16.71 4.88 0.37
CA LEU A 111 16.33 6.29 0.59
C LEU A 111 16.27 7.08 -0.72
N ARG A 112 17.20 6.85 -1.66
CA ARG A 112 17.17 7.49 -2.99
C ARG A 112 15.98 7.04 -3.82
N GLU A 113 15.62 5.77 -3.75
CA GLU A 113 14.44 5.22 -4.43
C GLU A 113 13.15 5.83 -3.88
N LEU A 114 13.04 5.95 -2.55
CA LEU A 114 11.90 6.60 -1.90
C LEU A 114 11.80 8.09 -2.26
N ALA A 115 12.92 8.81 -2.31
CA ALA A 115 12.94 10.22 -2.71
C ALA A 115 12.44 10.43 -4.16
N ARG A 116 12.85 9.55 -5.09
CA ARG A 116 12.35 9.59 -6.49
C ARG A 116 10.84 9.39 -6.56
N ILE A 117 10.30 8.45 -5.78
CA ILE A 117 8.86 8.20 -5.72
C ILE A 117 8.12 9.44 -5.20
N ASP A 118 8.65 10.12 -4.19
CA ASP A 118 8.05 11.35 -3.66
C ASP A 118 8.09 12.50 -4.69
N GLU A 119 9.16 12.62 -5.47
CA GLU A 119 9.25 13.58 -6.58
C GLU A 119 8.26 13.25 -7.71
N ASP A 120 8.06 11.97 -8.03
CA ASP A 120 7.07 11.51 -9.01
C ASP A 120 5.64 11.80 -8.52
N ASP A 121 5.34 11.53 -7.25
CA ASP A 121 4.04 11.79 -6.65
C ASP A 121 3.75 13.29 -6.56
N ALA A 122 4.75 14.11 -6.21
CA ALA A 122 4.64 15.57 -6.22
C ALA A 122 4.36 16.10 -7.64
N ARG A 123 5.04 15.56 -8.66
CA ARG A 123 4.80 15.88 -10.08
C ARG A 123 3.39 15.49 -10.53
N LYS A 124 2.92 14.28 -10.18
CA LYS A 124 1.55 13.84 -10.47
C LYS A 124 0.50 14.71 -9.77
N ALA A 125 0.72 15.09 -8.51
CA ALA A 125 -0.18 15.96 -7.76
C ALA A 125 -0.18 17.40 -8.30
N ALA A 126 0.92 17.88 -8.85
CA ALA A 126 0.98 19.15 -9.57
C ALA A 126 0.27 19.08 -10.92
N GLY A 127 0.41 17.98 -11.66
CA GLY A 127 -0.28 17.74 -12.93
C GLY A 127 -1.80 17.61 -12.80
N ARG A 128 -2.29 16.94 -11.75
CA ARG A 128 -3.74 16.82 -11.48
C ARG A 128 -4.40 18.13 -11.04
N ARG A 129 -3.66 19.04 -10.39
CA ARG A 129 -4.17 20.38 -10.05
C ARG A 129 -4.44 21.28 -11.27
N GLY A 130 -3.98 20.91 -12.46
CA GLY A 130 -4.36 21.55 -13.73
C GLY A 130 -5.59 20.94 -14.39
N ALA A 131 -6.14 19.86 -13.83
CA ALA A 131 -7.30 19.14 -14.33
C ALA A 131 -8.33 18.98 -13.19
N GLU A 132 -8.79 20.10 -12.64
CA GLU A 132 -9.87 20.09 -11.65
C GLU A 132 -11.23 20.16 -12.35
N SER A 133 -11.78 18.98 -12.65
CA SER A 133 -13.20 18.68 -12.42
C SER A 133 -13.18 17.38 -11.63
N GLY A 134 -13.42 17.49 -10.32
CA GLY A 134 -13.27 16.37 -9.41
C GLY A 134 -14.38 15.35 -9.55
N GLU A 135 -14.03 14.09 -9.82
CA GLU A 135 -14.84 12.91 -9.49
C GLU A 135 -14.11 11.54 -9.58
N ASP A 136 -12.77 11.45 -9.52
CA ASP A 136 -12.09 10.19 -9.94
C ASP A 136 -11.31 9.45 -8.84
N GLU A 137 -12.00 8.85 -7.86
CA GLU A 137 -11.43 7.68 -7.14
C GLU A 137 -12.28 6.41 -7.26
N ASP A 138 -13.58 6.52 -7.57
CA ASP A 138 -14.41 5.38 -8.00
C ASP A 138 -14.27 5.11 -9.51
N ASP A 139 -13.99 6.14 -10.32
CA ASP A 139 -13.86 5.99 -11.78
C ASP A 139 -12.60 5.23 -12.18
N ALA A 140 -11.46 5.44 -11.50
CA ALA A 140 -10.20 4.75 -11.84
C ALA A 140 -10.22 3.23 -11.56
N VAL A 141 -11.02 2.75 -10.61
CA VAL A 141 -11.17 1.31 -10.34
C VAL A 141 -12.18 0.68 -11.31
N ALA A 142 -13.26 1.38 -11.62
CA ALA A 142 -14.21 0.97 -12.66
C ALA A 142 -13.54 0.91 -14.04
N ASP A 143 -12.64 1.85 -14.35
CA ASP A 143 -11.91 1.92 -15.61
C ASP A 143 -10.90 0.75 -15.76
N LEU A 144 -10.29 0.29 -14.66
CA LEU A 144 -9.43 -0.90 -14.67
C LEU A 144 -10.20 -2.20 -14.91
N ASP A 145 -11.38 -2.37 -14.30
CA ASP A 145 -12.23 -3.53 -14.56
C ASP A 145 -12.79 -3.51 -15.99
N ALA A 146 -13.18 -2.33 -16.49
CA ALA A 146 -13.61 -2.13 -17.87
C ALA A 146 -12.48 -2.43 -18.88
N LEU A 147 -11.26 -1.99 -18.59
CA LEU A 147 -10.07 -2.28 -19.39
C LEU A 147 -9.74 -3.78 -19.39
N ARG A 148 -9.88 -4.46 -18.24
CA ARG A 148 -9.68 -5.91 -18.13
C ARG A 148 -10.70 -6.66 -18.99
N ASP A 149 -11.97 -6.27 -18.94
CA ASP A 149 -13.04 -6.92 -19.71
C ASP A 149 -12.88 -6.67 -21.22
N ALA A 150 -12.45 -5.47 -21.62
CA ALA A 150 -12.15 -5.15 -23.01
C ALA A 150 -10.96 -5.96 -23.53
N LEU A 151 -9.92 -6.13 -22.71
CA LEU A 151 -8.75 -6.93 -23.06
C LEU A 151 -9.10 -8.41 -23.18
N ALA A 152 -9.92 -8.95 -22.26
CA ALA A 152 -10.42 -10.32 -22.33
C ALA A 152 -11.16 -10.59 -23.65
N ARG A 153 -12.13 -9.74 -24.00
CA ARG A 153 -12.88 -9.86 -25.27
C ARG A 153 -11.99 -9.80 -26.50
N ARG A 154 -10.93 -8.98 -26.45
CA ARG A 154 -9.98 -8.86 -27.56
C ARG A 154 -9.12 -10.11 -27.69
N LEU A 155 -8.69 -10.70 -26.58
CA LEU A 155 -7.92 -11.94 -26.58
C LEU A 155 -8.77 -13.13 -27.04
N ASP A 156 -10.04 -13.20 -26.66
CA ASP A 156 -10.96 -14.25 -27.12
C ASP A 156 -11.17 -14.16 -28.64
N ARG A 157 -11.39 -12.96 -29.17
CA ARG A 157 -11.50 -12.74 -30.61
C ARG A 157 -10.23 -13.16 -31.37
N LEU A 158 -9.05 -12.81 -30.87
CA LEU A 158 -7.79 -13.20 -31.48
C LEU A 158 -7.56 -14.71 -31.44
N ARG A 159 -8.06 -15.41 -30.41
CA ARG A 159 -8.00 -16.87 -30.34
C ARG A 159 -8.94 -17.52 -31.34
N GLU A 160 -10.16 -17.01 -31.47
CA GLU A 160 -11.14 -17.47 -32.47
C GLU A 160 -10.64 -17.25 -33.91
N GLU A 161 -9.95 -16.13 -34.18
CA GLU A 161 -9.32 -15.85 -35.48
C GLU A 161 -8.11 -16.75 -35.79
N HIS A 162 -7.48 -17.34 -34.77
CA HIS A 162 -6.31 -18.21 -34.92
C HIS A 162 -6.63 -19.71 -34.85
N GLU A 163 -7.81 -20.11 -34.38
CA GLU A 163 -8.31 -21.50 -34.37
C GLU A 163 -9.22 -21.84 -35.57
N ALA A 164 -9.52 -20.87 -36.44
CA ALA A 164 -10.23 -21.02 -37.72
C ALA A 164 -9.26 -21.09 -38.91
#